data_AF-A0A3B9R6P3-F1
#
_entry.id   AF-A0A3B9R6P3-F1
#
_cell.length_a   1.000
_cell.length_b   1.000
_cell.length_c   1.000
_cell.angle_alpha   90.00
_cell.angle_beta   90.00
_cell.angle_gamma   90.00
#
_symmetry.space_group_name_H-M   'P 1'
#
loop_
_entity.id
_entity.type
_entity.pdbx_description
1 polymer ?
#
loop_
_entity_poly.entity_id
_entity_poly.type
_entity_poly.pdbx_seq_one_letter_code
_entity_poly.pdbx_strand_id
1 'polypeptide(L)'
;MIKQSLLFITLFFCMLFTASGQENPVDKNGLALDTIIHFTKADVDPLFGLTLKNREGWIFKSGNEKDLSPVEIDLAGWERLSPSEITNDMVDSSGKFEGWFRLQFTIDSAVAKLPLYLDKEDHAAEDIYLNGKLFRQFGEKGNDRASFKEHIQDFEIRTPIFLEPDTVHTLTIHYVDYSTYGNITKALVGSTRIVSNAYFDYMSLLSFKALFDLISSFIFSILFWLLYILIRDEKELLIIAIFCTVMLLETIASAFFGGDSLFFTLPSNIMITLDYVSNILFFFFPILCLLLGYRMLYGNLKKWLILFCIIASLAMYFSSY
;
A
#
# COMPACT_ATOMS: atom_id res chain seq x y z
N MET A 1 29.30 20.24 -23.06
CA MET A 1 28.46 20.74 -21.94
C MET A 1 27.24 19.86 -21.67
N ILE A 2 26.40 19.52 -22.66
CA ILE A 2 25.22 18.63 -22.46
C ILE A 2 25.56 17.25 -21.84
N LYS A 3 26.73 16.69 -22.17
CA LYS A 3 27.20 15.38 -21.65
C LYS A 3 27.58 15.37 -20.15
N GLN A 4 27.92 16.51 -19.55
CA GLN A 4 28.29 16.59 -18.12
C GLN A 4 27.07 16.86 -17.23
N SER A 5 26.07 17.57 -17.75
CA SER A 5 24.83 17.85 -17.02
C SER A 5 23.93 16.62 -16.86
N LEU A 6 23.94 15.66 -17.80
CA LEU A 6 23.17 14.42 -17.66
C LEU A 6 23.73 13.49 -16.58
N LEU A 7 25.06 13.41 -16.44
CA LEU A 7 25.73 12.53 -15.47
C LEU A 7 25.43 12.94 -14.02
N PHE A 8 25.28 14.25 -13.78
CA PHE A 8 24.98 14.81 -12.46
C PHE A 8 23.53 14.52 -12.03
N ILE A 9 22.59 14.52 -12.98
CA ILE A 9 21.19 14.17 -12.74
C ILE A 9 21.07 12.68 -12.39
N THR A 10 21.86 11.80 -13.03
CA THR A 10 21.86 10.35 -12.74
C THR A 10 22.40 10.03 -11.34
N LEU A 11 23.43 10.73 -10.87
CA LEU A 11 24.02 10.51 -9.54
C LEU A 11 23.18 11.06 -8.38
N PHE A 12 22.41 12.14 -8.62
CA PHE A 12 21.54 12.75 -7.61
C PHE A 12 20.36 11.84 -7.24
N PHE A 13 19.82 11.06 -8.19
CA PHE A 13 18.74 10.12 -7.94
C PHE A 13 19.17 8.88 -7.13
N CYS A 14 20.44 8.48 -7.15
CA CYS A 14 20.93 7.33 -6.39
C CYS A 14 21.09 7.58 -4.88
N MET A 15 21.09 8.85 -4.42
CA MET A 15 21.29 9.19 -3.01
C MET A 15 19.99 9.38 -2.20
N LEU A 16 18.82 9.38 -2.85
CA LEU A 16 17.53 9.63 -2.19
C LEU A 16 16.86 8.37 -1.60
N PHE A 17 17.46 7.18 -1.71
CA PHE A 17 16.77 5.89 -1.45
C PHE A 17 17.27 5.07 -0.24
N THR A 18 17.88 5.70 0.77
CA THR A 18 18.24 4.97 2.00
C THR A 18 17.75 5.70 3.25
N ALA A 19 16.47 5.55 3.56
CA ALA A 19 15.95 5.74 4.93
C ALA A 19 14.56 5.11 5.03
N SER A 20 14.47 3.79 5.24
CA SER A 20 13.28 3.20 5.85
C SER A 20 13.58 3.02 7.34
N GLY A 21 12.78 3.70 8.17
CA GLY A 21 12.85 3.59 9.61
C GLY A 21 12.40 2.20 10.06
N GLN A 22 13.14 1.59 10.98
CA GLN A 22 12.73 0.38 11.66
C GLN A 22 11.64 0.71 12.69
N GLU A 23 10.51 0.02 12.62
CA GLU A 23 9.49 0.03 13.67
C GLU A 23 9.92 -0.86 14.86
N ASN A 24 9.58 -0.42 16.07
CA ASN A 24 9.87 -1.14 17.31
C ASN A 24 8.88 -2.29 17.53
N PRO A 25 9.32 -3.47 18.00
CA PRO A 25 8.42 -4.57 18.35
C PRO A 25 7.69 -4.28 19.67
N VAL A 26 6.37 -4.48 19.68
CA VAL A 26 5.52 -4.47 20.88
C VAL A 26 5.50 -5.87 21.50
N ASP A 27 5.44 -5.92 22.82
CA ASP A 27 5.60 -7.14 23.64
C ASP A 27 4.31 -7.98 23.62
N LYS A 28 4.34 -9.16 22.97
CA LYS A 28 3.16 -10.01 22.65
C LYS A 28 2.55 -10.81 23.81
N ASN A 29 3.02 -10.64 25.05
CA ASN A 29 2.72 -11.57 26.16
C ASN A 29 2.07 -10.90 27.38
N GLY A 30 0.89 -10.30 27.21
CA GLY A 30 0.14 -9.71 28.32
C GLY A 30 -1.36 -10.01 28.26
N LEU A 31 -1.97 -10.22 29.43
CA LEU A 31 -3.44 -10.22 29.58
C LEU A 31 -4.04 -8.93 28.96
N ALA A 32 -5.18 -9.06 28.29
CA ALA A 32 -5.90 -7.92 27.74
C ALA A 32 -6.31 -6.95 28.86
N LEU A 33 -5.95 -5.68 28.68
CA LEU A 33 -6.39 -4.57 29.52
C LEU A 33 -6.99 -3.54 28.56
N ASP A 34 -8.29 -3.30 28.70
CA ASP A 34 -8.99 -2.28 27.91
C ASP A 34 -8.49 -0.90 28.34
N THR A 35 -7.54 -0.36 27.57
CA THR A 35 -6.81 0.86 27.91
C THR A 35 -7.35 2.00 27.07
N ILE A 36 -7.79 3.07 27.73
CA ILE A 36 -8.30 4.26 27.05
C ILE A 36 -7.11 5.11 26.59
N ILE A 37 -6.94 5.24 25.28
CA ILE A 37 -5.91 6.08 24.67
C ILE A 37 -6.43 7.51 24.49
N HIS A 38 -5.60 8.52 24.79
CA HIS A 38 -5.96 9.91 24.55
C HIS A 38 -5.21 10.46 23.34
N PHE A 39 -5.94 10.85 22.30
CA PHE A 39 -5.35 11.46 21.11
C PHE A 39 -5.43 12.98 21.18
N THR A 40 -4.28 13.60 20.94
CA THR A 40 -4.13 15.05 20.86
C THR A 40 -3.87 15.49 19.44
N LYS A 41 -3.87 16.80 19.19
CA LYS A 41 -3.43 17.34 17.90
C LYS A 41 -2.02 16.89 17.49
N ALA A 42 -1.12 16.62 18.44
CA ALA A 42 0.24 16.18 18.13
C ALA A 42 0.29 14.74 17.58
N ASP A 43 -0.76 13.95 17.80
CA ASP A 43 -0.89 12.59 17.29
C ASP A 43 -1.42 12.52 15.85
N VAL A 44 -1.96 13.64 15.34
CA VAL A 44 -2.51 13.74 13.99
C VAL A 44 -1.38 14.00 13.01
N ASP A 45 -1.08 13.01 12.17
CA ASP A 45 -0.21 13.23 11.03
C ASP A 45 -0.86 14.22 10.05
N PRO A 46 -0.14 15.25 9.57
CA PRO A 46 -0.70 16.25 8.67
C PRO A 46 -1.28 15.67 7.38
N LEU A 47 -0.74 14.55 6.90
CA LEU A 47 -1.16 13.88 5.67
C LEU A 47 -2.01 12.65 5.97
N PHE A 48 -1.62 11.80 6.90
CA PHE A 48 -2.23 10.49 7.16
C PHE A 48 -3.23 10.47 8.31
N GLY A 49 -3.46 11.62 8.96
CA GLY A 49 -4.39 11.76 10.07
C GLY A 49 -3.99 10.92 11.29
N LEU A 50 -4.99 10.37 11.98
CA LEU A 50 -4.80 9.45 13.10
C LEU A 50 -4.65 8.02 12.57
N THR A 51 -3.41 7.56 12.48
CA THR A 51 -3.10 6.15 12.22
C THR A 51 -3.33 5.34 13.49
N LEU A 52 -4.37 4.49 13.48
CA LEU A 52 -4.76 3.71 14.65
C LEU A 52 -4.04 2.35 14.72
N LYS A 53 -3.68 1.76 13.57
CA LYS A 53 -3.14 0.39 13.48
C LYS A 53 -1.92 0.09 14.36
N ASN A 54 -1.05 1.08 14.60
CA ASN A 54 0.19 0.93 15.38
C ASN A 54 0.09 1.46 16.82
N ARG A 55 -1.11 1.81 17.29
CA ARG A 55 -1.28 2.39 18.64
C ARG A 55 -1.38 1.30 19.69
N GLU A 56 -0.86 1.59 20.88
CA GLU A 56 -1.11 0.74 22.05
C GLU A 56 -2.61 0.77 22.41
N GLY A 57 -3.08 -0.21 23.18
CA GLY A 57 -4.46 -0.27 23.68
C GLY A 57 -5.43 -1.10 22.84
N TRP A 58 -5.01 -1.59 21.66
CA TRP A 58 -5.77 -2.59 20.93
C TRP A 58 -5.83 -3.91 21.70
N ILE A 59 -7.02 -4.50 21.70
CA ILE A 59 -7.24 -5.87 22.10
C ILE A 59 -7.95 -6.63 20.99
N PHE A 60 -7.69 -7.93 20.93
CA PHE A 60 -8.15 -8.83 19.88
C PHE A 60 -8.80 -10.09 20.46
N LYS A 61 -9.79 -10.62 19.74
CA LYS A 61 -10.39 -11.93 19.99
C LYS A 61 -10.58 -12.67 18.68
N SER A 62 -9.99 -13.86 18.58
CA SER A 62 -10.07 -14.72 17.39
C SER A 62 -11.48 -15.27 17.16
N GLY A 63 -11.86 -15.43 15.89
CA GLY A 63 -13.08 -16.08 15.45
C GLY A 63 -14.29 -15.15 15.26
N ASN A 64 -15.43 -15.76 14.88
CA ASN A 64 -16.67 -15.07 14.51
C ASN A 64 -17.66 -14.92 15.69
N GLU A 65 -17.25 -15.23 16.92
CA GLU A 65 -18.14 -15.10 18.07
C GLU A 65 -18.41 -13.62 18.36
N LYS A 66 -19.61 -13.16 17.98
CA LYS A 66 -20.05 -11.79 18.24
C LYS A 66 -20.29 -11.63 19.75
N ASP A 67 -19.44 -10.86 20.41
CA ASP A 67 -19.74 -10.40 21.77
C ASP A 67 -21.02 -9.54 21.74
N LEU A 68 -21.96 -9.87 22.62
CA LEU A 68 -23.34 -9.36 22.61
C LEU A 68 -23.45 -7.84 22.83
N SER A 69 -22.37 -7.18 23.27
CA SER A 69 -22.28 -5.73 23.42
C SER A 69 -20.89 -5.24 23.00
N PRO A 70 -20.76 -4.42 21.93
CA PRO A 70 -19.47 -3.87 21.53
C PRO A 70 -19.02 -2.70 22.42
N VAL A 71 -19.65 -2.45 23.56
CA VAL A 71 -19.29 -1.34 24.48
C VAL A 71 -18.87 -1.87 25.85
N GLU A 72 -19.53 -2.89 26.36
CA GLU A 72 -19.17 -3.57 27.61
C GLU A 72 -18.91 -5.04 27.29
N ILE A 73 -17.65 -5.45 27.32
CA ILE A 73 -17.23 -6.83 27.01
C ILE A 73 -16.64 -7.51 28.24
N ASP A 74 -16.87 -8.81 28.33
CA ASP A 74 -16.03 -9.68 29.15
C ASP A 74 -14.70 -9.86 28.43
N LEU A 75 -13.59 -9.50 29.09
CA LEU A 75 -12.25 -9.60 28.52
C LEU A 75 -11.72 -11.05 28.49
N ALA A 76 -12.50 -12.03 28.98
CA ALA A 76 -12.15 -13.43 28.86
C ALA A 76 -11.91 -13.84 27.39
N GLY A 77 -10.71 -14.37 27.13
CA GLY A 77 -10.31 -14.81 25.79
C GLY A 77 -9.85 -13.69 24.84
N TRP A 78 -9.83 -12.45 25.29
CA TRP A 78 -9.19 -11.35 24.57
C TRP A 78 -7.68 -11.30 24.87
N GLU A 79 -6.89 -10.96 23.87
CA GLU A 79 -5.45 -10.79 23.97
C GLU A 79 -5.01 -9.41 23.45
N ARG A 80 -3.77 -9.02 23.75
CA ARG A 80 -3.17 -7.80 23.18
C ARG A 80 -2.64 -8.11 21.80
N LEU A 81 -3.23 -7.47 20.79
CA LEU A 81 -2.77 -7.56 19.41
C LEU A 81 -3.30 -6.35 18.65
N SER A 82 -2.41 -5.60 18.01
CA SER A 82 -2.80 -4.52 17.12
C SER A 82 -3.13 -5.06 15.71
N PRO A 83 -3.95 -4.34 14.92
CA PRO A 83 -4.19 -4.71 13.52
C PRO A 83 -2.92 -4.79 12.64
N SER A 84 -1.86 -4.07 12.98
CA SER A 84 -0.59 -4.14 12.24
C SER A 84 0.28 -5.33 12.60
N GLU A 85 -0.02 -6.03 13.70
CA GLU A 85 0.71 -7.22 14.13
C GLU A 85 0.15 -8.52 13.55
N ILE A 86 -0.91 -8.45 12.74
CA ILE A 86 -1.45 -9.59 12.01
C ILE A 86 -0.38 -10.13 11.07
N THR A 87 -0.24 -11.45 11.01
CA THR A 87 0.70 -12.12 10.11
C THR A 87 0.04 -13.35 9.48
N ASN A 88 0.63 -13.84 8.39
CA ASN A 88 0.16 -15.05 7.73
C ASN A 88 0.26 -16.31 8.59
N ASP A 89 1.04 -16.31 9.68
CA ASP A 89 1.15 -17.44 10.60
C ASP A 89 -0.09 -17.57 11.51
N MET A 90 -0.94 -16.54 11.55
CA MET A 90 -2.15 -16.51 12.38
C MET A 90 -3.40 -17.04 11.66
N VAL A 91 -3.28 -17.42 10.38
CA VAL A 91 -4.42 -17.98 9.63
C VAL A 91 -4.76 -19.39 10.10
N ASP A 92 -6.03 -19.76 9.96
CA ASP A 92 -6.48 -21.13 10.15
C ASP A 92 -6.01 -22.06 9.00
N SER A 93 -6.38 -23.33 9.10
CA SER A 93 -6.02 -24.34 8.09
C SER A 93 -6.61 -24.08 6.69
N SER A 94 -7.60 -23.20 6.57
CA SER A 94 -8.17 -22.76 5.29
C SER A 94 -7.46 -21.53 4.71
N GLY A 95 -6.47 -20.97 5.43
CA GLY A 95 -5.79 -19.73 5.09
C GLY A 95 -6.59 -18.48 5.45
N LYS A 96 -7.64 -18.61 6.27
CA LYS A 96 -8.50 -17.52 6.72
C LYS A 96 -7.97 -16.94 8.04
N PHE A 97 -7.92 -15.61 8.12
CA PHE A 97 -7.79 -14.88 9.38
C PHE A 97 -9.13 -14.20 9.67
N GLU A 98 -9.68 -14.42 10.86
CA GLU A 98 -10.92 -13.80 11.31
C GLU A 98 -10.86 -13.50 12.80
N GLY A 99 -11.33 -12.32 13.17
CA GLY A 99 -11.46 -11.94 14.57
C GLY A 99 -11.92 -10.50 14.77
N TRP A 100 -12.00 -10.12 16.04
CA TRP A 100 -12.51 -8.85 16.48
C TRP A 100 -11.39 -8.03 17.11
N PHE A 101 -11.19 -6.81 16.61
CA PHE A 101 -10.34 -5.80 17.23
C PHE A 101 -11.19 -4.79 17.98
N ARG A 102 -10.70 -4.30 19.12
CA ARG A 102 -11.33 -3.22 19.89
C ARG A 102 -10.28 -2.22 20.36
N LEU A 103 -10.62 -0.94 20.26
CA LEU A 103 -9.87 0.19 20.81
C LEU A 103 -10.82 1.14 21.53
N GLN A 104 -10.48 1.50 22.77
CA GLN A 104 -11.10 2.62 23.47
C GLN A 104 -10.20 3.85 23.40
N PHE A 105 -10.79 5.00 23.10
CA PHE A 105 -10.02 6.24 23.01
C PHE A 105 -10.85 7.48 23.31
N THR A 106 -10.16 8.58 23.58
CA THR A 106 -10.70 9.93 23.70
C THR A 106 -9.94 10.84 22.75
N ILE A 107 -10.54 11.94 22.32
CA ILE A 107 -9.87 12.94 21.48
C ILE A 107 -9.98 14.33 22.11
N ASP A 108 -8.98 15.17 21.91
CA ASP A 108 -9.04 16.56 22.33
C ASP A 108 -9.99 17.39 21.44
N SER A 109 -10.35 18.58 21.94
CA SER A 109 -11.17 19.56 21.21
C SER A 109 -10.55 20.08 19.92
N ALA A 110 -9.25 19.96 19.70
CA ALA A 110 -8.59 20.40 18.48
C ALA A 110 -8.74 19.37 17.35
N VAL A 111 -8.65 18.08 17.69
CA VAL A 111 -8.90 16.95 16.79
C VAL A 111 -10.39 16.88 16.42
N ALA A 112 -11.28 17.03 17.41
CA ALA A 112 -12.74 16.95 17.20
C ALA A 112 -13.29 18.00 16.22
N LYS A 113 -12.55 19.11 16.02
CA LYS A 113 -12.92 20.19 15.07
C LYS A 113 -12.52 19.90 13.63
N LEU A 114 -11.69 18.88 13.39
CA LEU A 114 -11.29 18.48 12.06
C LEU A 114 -12.45 17.74 11.36
N PRO A 115 -12.61 17.90 10.04
CA PRO A 115 -13.49 17.01 9.27
C PRO A 115 -12.82 15.65 9.19
N LEU A 116 -13.24 14.72 10.06
CA LEU A 116 -12.67 13.39 10.16
C LEU A 116 -13.46 12.40 9.29
N TYR A 117 -12.73 11.45 8.71
CA TYR A 117 -13.28 10.37 7.88
C TYR A 117 -12.61 9.06 8.24
N LEU A 118 -13.37 7.98 8.15
CA LEU A 118 -12.82 6.64 8.26
C LEU A 118 -12.27 6.22 6.90
N ASP A 119 -11.06 5.68 6.91
CA ASP A 119 -10.36 5.26 5.70
C ASP A 119 -9.56 3.98 5.95
N LYS A 120 -9.30 3.24 4.87
CA LYS A 120 -8.79 1.86 4.88
C LYS A 120 -7.85 1.65 3.71
N GLU A 121 -6.70 1.02 3.99
CA GLU A 121 -5.59 0.80 3.04
C GLU A 121 -5.45 -0.69 2.65
N ASP A 122 -6.29 -1.58 3.19
CA ASP A 122 -6.22 -3.03 2.96
C ASP A 122 -7.50 -3.55 2.31
N HIS A 123 -7.43 -4.80 1.83
CA HIS A 123 -8.49 -5.44 1.04
C HIS A 123 -9.36 -6.38 1.89
N ALA A 124 -9.23 -6.37 3.21
CA ALA A 124 -10.00 -7.23 4.09
C ALA A 124 -11.49 -6.85 4.09
N ALA A 125 -12.34 -7.83 4.33
CA ALA A 125 -13.74 -7.58 4.61
C ALA A 125 -13.89 -7.21 6.09
N GLU A 126 -14.54 -6.09 6.37
CA GLU A 126 -14.67 -5.55 7.72
C GLU A 126 -16.07 -5.03 8.04
N ASP A 127 -16.52 -5.30 9.26
CA ASP A 127 -17.58 -4.50 9.87
C ASP A 127 -16.99 -3.59 10.94
N ILE A 128 -17.23 -2.29 10.82
CA ILE A 128 -16.73 -1.29 11.75
C ILE A 128 -17.88 -0.74 12.56
N TYR A 129 -17.75 -0.83 13.87
CA TYR A 129 -18.69 -0.34 14.86
C TYR A 129 -18.08 0.82 15.63
N LEU A 130 -18.85 1.89 15.79
CA LEU A 130 -18.49 3.01 16.64
C LEU A 130 -19.53 3.13 17.75
N ASN A 131 -19.06 3.09 19.00
CA ASN A 131 -19.89 3.14 20.21
C ASN A 131 -21.03 2.11 20.17
N GLY A 132 -20.71 0.89 19.72
CA GLY A 132 -21.67 -0.21 19.63
C GLY A 132 -22.60 -0.22 18.42
N LYS A 133 -22.60 0.83 17.59
CA LYS A 133 -23.44 0.92 16.39
C LYS A 133 -22.62 0.60 15.15
N LEU A 134 -23.17 -0.22 14.25
CA LEU A 134 -22.56 -0.46 12.94
C LEU A 134 -22.44 0.88 12.21
N PHE A 135 -21.20 1.29 11.95
CA PHE A 135 -20.88 2.54 11.29
C PHE A 135 -20.67 2.33 9.80
N ARG A 136 -19.93 1.27 9.44
CA ARG A 136 -19.60 0.96 8.05
C ARG A 136 -19.31 -0.53 7.87
N GLN A 137 -19.57 -1.03 6.67
CA GLN A 137 -19.18 -2.36 6.22
C GLN A 137 -18.36 -2.24 4.94
N PHE A 138 -17.29 -3.01 4.85
CA PHE A 138 -16.38 -3.11 3.72
C PHE A 138 -16.30 -4.56 3.25
N GLY A 139 -16.48 -4.81 1.95
CA GLY A 139 -16.47 -6.17 1.39
C GLY A 139 -17.60 -7.08 1.93
N GLU A 140 -17.47 -8.37 1.65
CA GLU A 140 -18.38 -9.42 2.13
C GLU A 140 -17.57 -10.54 2.78
N LYS A 141 -17.78 -10.78 4.08
CA LYS A 141 -16.98 -11.75 4.84
C LYS A 141 -17.18 -13.20 4.38
N GLY A 142 -18.39 -13.54 3.93
CA GLY A 142 -18.77 -14.91 3.59
C GLY A 142 -18.65 -15.88 4.77
N ASN A 143 -19.05 -17.13 4.56
CA ASN A 143 -18.77 -18.21 5.52
C ASN A 143 -17.55 -19.03 5.11
N ASP A 144 -17.11 -18.88 3.86
CA ASP A 144 -16.04 -19.62 3.22
C ASP A 144 -15.33 -18.75 2.17
N ARG A 145 -14.27 -19.29 1.56
CA ARG A 145 -13.49 -18.57 0.55
C ARG A 145 -14.30 -18.22 -0.71
N ALA A 146 -15.32 -19.01 -1.06
CA ALA A 146 -16.11 -18.81 -2.27
C ALA A 146 -17.13 -17.67 -2.13
N SER A 147 -17.64 -17.46 -0.91
CA SER A 147 -18.58 -16.40 -0.56
C SER A 147 -17.89 -15.12 -0.06
N PHE A 148 -16.60 -15.18 0.27
CA PHE A 148 -15.80 -14.02 0.63
C PHE A 148 -15.55 -13.09 -0.57
N LYS A 149 -15.72 -11.79 -0.36
CA LYS A 149 -15.33 -10.72 -1.29
C LYS A 149 -14.51 -9.68 -0.54
N GLU A 150 -13.32 -9.43 -1.08
CA GLU A 150 -12.44 -8.37 -0.61
C GLU A 150 -13.13 -7.01 -0.70
N HIS A 151 -12.68 -6.09 0.14
CA HIS A 151 -12.99 -4.67 -0.07
C HIS A 151 -12.22 -4.19 -1.30
N ILE A 152 -12.94 -3.67 -2.28
CA ILE A 152 -12.39 -2.95 -3.42
C ILE A 152 -12.88 -1.52 -3.30
N GLN A 153 -11.97 -0.59 -3.07
CA GLN A 153 -12.28 0.83 -2.88
C GLN A 153 -12.60 1.48 -4.25
N ASP A 154 -13.81 1.24 -4.74
CA ASP A 154 -14.32 1.81 -5.98
C ASP A 154 -15.41 2.84 -5.67
N PHE A 155 -15.11 4.13 -5.91
CA PHE A 155 -16.06 5.24 -5.86
C PHE A 155 -16.86 5.35 -4.55
N GLU A 156 -16.30 4.88 -3.43
CA GLU A 156 -16.99 4.92 -2.15
C GLU A 156 -17.20 6.35 -1.66
N ILE A 157 -18.43 6.63 -1.21
CA ILE A 157 -18.75 7.90 -0.58
C ILE A 157 -18.00 7.97 0.75
N ARG A 158 -17.16 8.99 0.94
CA ARG A 158 -16.51 9.26 2.23
C ARG A 158 -17.55 9.37 3.35
N THR A 159 -17.44 8.54 4.38
CA THR A 159 -18.33 8.66 5.54
C THR A 159 -17.67 9.51 6.62
N PRO A 160 -18.21 10.70 6.92
CA PRO A 160 -17.69 11.52 8.00
C PRO A 160 -17.90 10.82 9.34
N ILE A 161 -16.91 10.92 10.22
CA ILE A 161 -17.01 10.47 11.61
C ILE A 161 -17.09 11.70 12.51
N PHE A 162 -18.07 11.71 13.41
CA PHE A 162 -18.26 12.76 14.39
C PHE A 162 -17.92 12.21 15.77
N LEU A 163 -16.92 12.80 16.40
CA LEU A 163 -16.39 12.38 17.68
C LEU A 163 -16.51 13.57 18.65
N GLU A 164 -17.06 13.30 19.84
CA GLU A 164 -17.25 14.32 20.86
C GLU A 164 -15.96 14.44 21.68
N PRO A 165 -15.43 15.67 21.87
CA PRO A 165 -14.19 15.84 22.60
C PRO A 165 -14.33 15.38 24.05
N ASP A 166 -13.24 14.83 24.59
CA ASP A 166 -13.13 14.37 25.98
C ASP A 166 -14.17 13.30 26.38
N THR A 167 -14.81 12.66 25.40
CA THR A 167 -15.69 11.50 25.61
C THR A 167 -15.01 10.21 25.21
N VAL A 168 -15.27 9.14 25.95
CA VAL A 168 -14.74 7.81 25.62
C VAL A 168 -15.52 7.25 24.44
N HIS A 169 -14.79 6.99 23.37
CA HIS A 169 -15.27 6.33 22.17
C HIS A 169 -14.75 4.90 22.13
N THR A 170 -15.55 4.02 21.55
CA THR A 170 -15.20 2.62 21.32
C THR A 170 -15.26 2.33 19.84
N LEU A 171 -14.12 1.95 19.26
CA LEU A 171 -14.03 1.44 17.91
C LEU A 171 -13.88 -0.07 17.98
N THR A 172 -14.76 -0.79 17.29
CA THR A 172 -14.69 -2.24 17.17
C THR A 172 -14.69 -2.62 15.70
N ILE A 173 -13.79 -3.52 15.31
CA ILE A 173 -13.62 -3.97 13.92
C ILE A 173 -13.75 -5.48 13.92
N HIS A 174 -14.71 -6.02 13.17
CA HIS A 174 -14.71 -7.44 12.81
C HIS A 174 -13.95 -7.58 11.50
N TYR A 175 -12.76 -8.16 11.55
CA TYR A 175 -11.84 -8.31 10.43
C TYR A 175 -11.90 -9.73 9.88
N VAL A 176 -12.00 -9.86 8.54
CA VAL A 176 -11.87 -11.14 7.84
C VAL A 176 -11.02 -10.95 6.57
N ASP A 177 -10.00 -11.79 6.41
CA ASP A 177 -9.22 -11.85 5.17
C ASP A 177 -8.58 -13.24 4.98
N TYR A 178 -7.99 -13.49 3.82
CA TYR A 178 -7.26 -14.72 3.54
C TYR A 178 -5.82 -14.44 3.12
N SER A 179 -4.88 -15.26 3.58
CA SER A 179 -3.45 -15.15 3.24
C SER A 179 -3.12 -15.54 1.81
N THR A 180 -4.10 -16.00 1.03
CA THR A 180 -3.91 -16.40 -0.36
C THR A 180 -5.04 -15.93 -1.25
N TYR A 181 -4.71 -15.56 -2.49
CA TYR A 181 -5.67 -15.37 -3.57
C TYR A 181 -5.33 -16.34 -4.71
N GLY A 182 -6.15 -17.37 -4.88
CA GLY A 182 -5.80 -18.50 -5.74
C GLY A 182 -4.51 -19.17 -5.22
N ASN A 183 -3.45 -19.13 -6.03
CA ASN A 183 -2.14 -19.69 -5.68
C ASN A 183 -1.11 -18.62 -5.27
N ILE A 184 -1.53 -17.36 -5.12
CA ILE A 184 -0.63 -16.24 -4.79
C ILE A 184 -0.77 -15.91 -3.31
N THR A 185 0.35 -15.91 -2.59
CA THR A 185 0.41 -15.46 -1.19
C THR A 185 0.18 -13.95 -1.11
N LYS A 186 -0.67 -13.54 -0.18
CA LYS A 186 -1.00 -12.17 0.18
C LYS A 186 -0.53 -11.93 1.62
N ALA A 187 0.08 -10.79 1.87
CA ALA A 187 0.38 -10.38 3.24
C ALA A 187 -0.89 -9.83 3.91
N LEU A 188 -1.22 -10.37 5.07
CA LEU A 188 -2.30 -9.84 5.91
C LEU A 188 -1.80 -8.63 6.69
N VAL A 189 -2.46 -7.48 6.55
CA VAL A 189 -2.15 -6.25 7.28
C VAL A 189 -3.46 -5.52 7.57
N GLY A 190 -3.75 -5.26 8.84
CA GLY A 190 -4.88 -4.41 9.23
C GLY A 190 -4.52 -2.93 9.15
N SER A 191 -5.40 -2.13 8.55
CA SER A 191 -5.02 -0.77 8.13
C SER A 191 -6.07 0.33 8.33
N THR A 192 -6.93 0.20 9.32
CA THR A 192 -7.92 1.25 9.62
C THR A 192 -7.26 2.53 10.15
N ARG A 193 -7.63 3.68 9.57
CA ARG A 193 -7.19 5.01 10.00
C ARG A 193 -8.33 6.03 9.98
N ILE A 194 -8.16 7.10 10.75
CA ILE A 194 -9.06 8.26 10.73
C ILE A 194 -8.32 9.42 10.08
N VAL A 195 -8.76 9.84 8.90
CA VAL A 195 -8.09 10.85 8.07
C VAL A 195 -8.89 12.15 8.04
N SER A 196 -8.24 13.23 7.58
CA SER A 196 -8.90 14.52 7.34
C SER A 196 -8.95 14.85 5.85
N ASN A 197 -9.58 15.96 5.47
CA ASN A 197 -9.56 16.43 4.07
C ASN A 197 -8.14 16.58 3.48
N ALA A 198 -7.14 16.90 4.30
CA ALA A 198 -5.75 17.04 3.86
C ALA A 198 -5.20 15.75 3.23
N TYR A 199 -5.62 14.59 3.75
CA TYR A 199 -5.27 13.28 3.18
C TYR A 199 -5.80 13.13 1.76
N PHE A 200 -7.08 13.46 1.53
CA PHE A 200 -7.70 13.34 0.23
C PHE A 200 -7.16 14.34 -0.79
N ASP A 201 -6.81 15.55 -0.34
CA ASP A 201 -6.14 16.55 -1.18
C ASP A 201 -4.75 16.05 -1.61
N TYR A 202 -4.00 15.44 -0.68
CA TYR A 202 -2.71 14.82 -0.95
C TYR A 202 -2.84 13.64 -1.93
N MET A 203 -3.79 12.73 -1.69
CA MET A 203 -4.03 11.61 -2.61
C MET A 203 -4.46 12.11 -3.99
N SER A 204 -5.31 13.13 -4.08
CA SER A 204 -5.69 13.74 -5.36
C SER A 204 -4.48 14.32 -6.12
N LEU A 205 -3.53 14.93 -5.40
CA LEU A 205 -2.29 15.41 -5.99
C LEU A 205 -1.40 14.26 -6.50
N LEU A 206 -1.28 13.18 -5.72
CA LEU A 206 -0.55 11.98 -6.15
C LEU A 206 -1.19 11.34 -7.37
N SER A 207 -2.53 11.22 -7.39
CA SER A 207 -3.29 10.72 -8.54
C SER A 207 -3.07 11.57 -9.77
N PHE A 208 -3.10 12.90 -9.63
CA PHE A 208 -2.81 13.81 -10.73
C PHE A 208 -1.38 13.62 -11.26
N LYS A 209 -0.40 13.50 -10.37
CA LYS A 209 1.00 13.25 -10.74
C LYS A 209 1.13 11.92 -11.48
N ALA A 210 0.56 10.83 -10.95
CA ALA A 210 0.61 9.52 -11.59
C ALA A 210 -0.05 9.53 -12.97
N LEU A 211 -1.18 10.25 -13.14
CA LEU A 211 -1.82 10.42 -14.43
C LEU A 211 -0.91 11.17 -15.41
N PHE A 212 -0.26 12.25 -14.95
CA PHE A 212 0.67 13.02 -15.76
C PHE A 212 1.87 12.17 -16.19
N ASP A 213 2.44 11.39 -15.27
CA ASP A 213 3.56 10.49 -15.54
C ASP A 213 3.15 9.40 -16.55
N LEU A 214 1.96 8.81 -16.39
CA LEU A 214 1.42 7.80 -17.30
C LEU A 214 1.24 8.35 -18.73
N ILE A 215 0.59 9.50 -18.87
CA ILE A 215 0.35 10.15 -20.17
C ILE A 215 1.67 10.53 -20.82
N SER A 216 2.61 11.09 -20.05
CA SER A 216 3.92 11.49 -20.56
C SER A 216 4.72 10.28 -21.05
N SER A 217 4.79 9.21 -20.25
CA SER A 217 5.45 7.95 -20.62
C SER A 217 4.82 7.32 -21.86
N PHE A 218 3.50 7.38 -21.99
CA PHE A 218 2.78 6.89 -23.17
C PHE A 218 3.16 7.67 -24.44
N ILE A 219 3.15 9.00 -24.36
CA ILE A 219 3.54 9.88 -25.48
C ILE A 219 4.99 9.61 -25.89
N PHE A 220 5.92 9.53 -24.93
CA PHE A 220 7.33 9.25 -25.23
C PHE A 220 7.53 7.87 -25.86
N SER A 221 6.85 6.84 -25.36
CA SER A 221 6.92 5.49 -25.92
C SER A 221 6.52 5.50 -27.40
N ILE A 222 5.36 6.08 -27.73
CA ILE A 222 4.89 6.20 -29.12
C ILE A 222 5.86 7.01 -29.96
N LEU A 223 6.29 8.17 -29.47
CA LEU A 223 7.19 9.06 -30.20
C LEU A 223 8.49 8.35 -30.61
N PHE A 224 9.14 7.65 -29.67
CA PHE A 224 10.42 6.99 -29.96
C PHE A 224 10.25 5.74 -30.82
N TRP A 225 9.14 5.02 -30.71
CA TRP A 225 8.81 3.95 -31.67
C TRP A 225 8.63 4.50 -33.09
N LEU A 226 7.92 5.62 -33.26
CA LEU A 226 7.75 6.27 -34.56
C LEU A 226 9.10 6.75 -35.12
N LEU A 227 9.93 7.40 -34.30
CA LEU A 227 11.27 7.84 -34.70
C LEU A 227 12.15 6.68 -35.14
N TYR A 228 12.16 5.57 -34.40
CA TYR A 228 12.91 4.38 -34.78
C TYR A 228 12.41 3.77 -36.10
N ILE A 229 11.09 3.72 -36.32
CA ILE A 229 10.51 3.19 -37.56
C ILE A 229 10.90 4.05 -38.77
N LEU A 230 10.95 5.38 -38.59
CA LEU A 230 11.32 6.35 -39.62
C LEU A 230 12.83 6.38 -39.89
N ILE A 231 13.66 6.19 -38.85
CA ILE A 231 15.12 6.32 -38.91
C ILE A 231 15.76 5.01 -38.41
N ARG A 232 15.55 3.92 -39.17
CA ARG A 232 15.98 2.56 -38.76
C ARG A 232 17.49 2.38 -38.63
N ASP A 233 18.28 3.25 -39.25
CA ASP A 233 19.75 3.19 -39.20
C ASP A 233 20.29 3.59 -37.82
N GLU A 234 19.55 4.44 -37.08
CA GLU A 234 19.90 4.92 -35.74
C GLU A 234 19.38 3.95 -34.67
N LYS A 235 20.17 2.90 -34.40
CA LYS A 235 19.81 1.84 -33.43
C LYS A 235 19.69 2.33 -31.98
N GLU A 236 20.19 3.52 -31.68
CA GLU A 236 20.04 4.23 -30.42
C GLU A 236 18.55 4.54 -30.15
N LEU A 237 17.79 4.88 -31.21
CA LEU A 237 16.36 5.12 -31.11
C LEU A 237 15.59 3.87 -30.69
N LEU A 238 16.03 2.67 -31.11
CA LEU A 238 15.44 1.42 -30.65
C LEU A 238 15.60 1.24 -29.13
N ILE A 239 16.79 1.56 -28.60
CA ILE A 239 17.06 1.42 -27.16
C ILE A 239 16.21 2.41 -26.37
N ILE A 240 16.09 3.65 -26.86
CA ILE A 240 15.26 4.66 -26.22
C ILE A 240 13.77 4.27 -26.30
N ALA A 241 13.30 3.73 -27.43
CA ALA A 241 11.92 3.27 -27.56
C ALA A 241 11.59 2.12 -26.59
N ILE A 242 12.50 1.14 -26.46
CA ILE A 242 12.37 0.06 -25.48
C ILE A 242 12.39 0.64 -24.06
N PHE A 243 13.27 1.58 -23.77
CA PHE A 243 13.35 2.26 -22.48
C PHE A 243 12.04 2.97 -22.13
N CYS A 244 11.49 3.78 -23.03
CA CYS A 244 10.21 4.45 -22.81
C CYS A 244 9.05 3.46 -22.68
N THR A 245 9.12 2.30 -23.34
CA THR A 245 8.12 1.24 -23.18
C THR A 245 8.19 0.60 -21.79
N VAL A 246 9.41 0.30 -21.30
CA VAL A 246 9.60 -0.22 -19.94
C VAL A 246 9.13 0.78 -18.89
N MET A 247 9.44 2.06 -19.06
CA MET A 247 8.92 3.13 -18.20
C MET A 247 7.39 3.18 -18.19
N LEU A 248 6.76 3.13 -19.37
CA LEU A 248 5.31 3.09 -19.46
C LEU A 248 4.72 1.88 -18.72
N LEU A 249 5.29 0.69 -18.89
CA LEU A 249 4.80 -0.53 -18.24
C LEU A 249 4.99 -0.47 -16.71
N GLU A 250 6.10 0.09 -16.24
CA GLU A 250 6.35 0.29 -14.81
C GLU A 250 5.38 1.32 -14.23
N THR A 251 5.14 2.43 -14.91
CA THR A 251 4.16 3.44 -14.46
C THR A 251 2.74 2.89 -14.44
N ILE A 252 2.37 2.02 -15.39
CA ILE A 252 1.09 1.30 -15.36
C ILE A 252 1.04 0.33 -14.18
N ALA A 253 2.10 -0.43 -13.94
CA ALA A 253 2.11 -1.43 -12.87
C ALA A 253 2.07 -0.79 -11.47
N SER A 254 2.80 0.30 -11.27
CA SER A 254 2.86 1.05 -10.01
C SER A 254 1.60 1.89 -9.73
N ALA A 255 0.92 2.36 -10.78
CA ALA A 255 -0.31 3.15 -10.67
C ALA A 255 -1.45 2.47 -9.87
N PHE A 256 -1.45 1.14 -9.81
CA PHE A 256 -2.49 0.35 -9.14
C PHE A 256 -1.98 -0.37 -7.89
N PHE A 257 -0.80 0.01 -7.39
CA PHE A 257 -0.20 -0.63 -6.23
C PHE A 257 -0.65 0.03 -4.91
N GLY A 258 -1.00 -0.80 -3.92
CA GLY A 258 -1.46 -0.39 -2.59
C GLY A 258 -2.99 -0.23 -2.49
N GLY A 259 -3.55 -0.32 -1.28
CA GLY A 259 -4.99 -0.09 -1.08
C GLY A 259 -5.38 1.39 -1.19
N ASP A 260 -4.40 2.30 -1.12
CA ASP A 260 -4.55 3.72 -1.51
C ASP A 260 -4.32 3.91 -3.01
N SER A 261 -4.94 3.05 -3.82
CA SER A 261 -4.74 3.07 -5.26
C SER A 261 -5.07 4.46 -5.82
N LEU A 262 -4.16 5.00 -6.64
CA LEU A 262 -4.26 6.38 -7.11
C LEU A 262 -5.39 6.60 -8.12
N PHE A 263 -5.93 5.53 -8.70
CA PHE A 263 -7.01 5.58 -9.67
C PHE A 263 -8.26 4.83 -9.20
N PHE A 264 -8.12 3.52 -9.06
CA PHE A 264 -9.16 2.61 -8.60
C PHE A 264 -8.49 1.33 -8.11
N THR A 265 -9.17 0.63 -7.20
CA THR A 265 -8.58 -0.53 -6.52
C THR A 265 -8.77 -1.77 -7.38
N LEU A 266 -7.72 -2.56 -7.55
CA LEU A 266 -7.79 -3.84 -8.26
C LEU A 266 -7.94 -5.00 -7.26
N PRO A 267 -8.54 -6.13 -7.67
CA PRO A 267 -8.48 -7.36 -6.86
C PRO A 267 -7.03 -7.72 -6.48
N SER A 268 -6.83 -8.25 -5.27
CA SER A 268 -5.48 -8.44 -4.71
C SER A 268 -4.55 -9.27 -5.61
N ASN A 269 -5.07 -10.27 -6.33
CA ASN A 269 -4.24 -11.07 -7.25
C ASN A 269 -3.67 -10.25 -8.41
N ILE A 270 -4.44 -9.33 -8.96
CA ILE A 270 -3.97 -8.47 -10.05
C ILE A 270 -2.96 -7.49 -9.50
N MET A 271 -3.25 -6.86 -8.36
CA MET A 271 -2.34 -5.91 -7.70
C MET A 271 -1.00 -6.56 -7.34
N ILE A 272 -1.00 -7.73 -6.69
CA ILE A 272 0.23 -8.45 -6.34
C ILE A 272 1.00 -8.87 -7.60
N THR A 273 0.30 -9.27 -8.66
CA THR A 273 0.95 -9.60 -9.94
C THR A 273 1.60 -8.36 -10.57
N LEU A 274 0.90 -7.23 -10.57
CA LEU A 274 1.43 -5.96 -11.06
C LEU A 274 2.62 -5.49 -10.23
N ASP A 275 2.60 -5.68 -8.91
CA ASP A 275 3.74 -5.38 -8.04
C ASP A 275 4.97 -6.20 -8.42
N TYR A 276 4.84 -7.51 -8.60
CA TYR A 276 5.96 -8.34 -9.06
C TYR A 276 6.48 -7.89 -10.43
N VAL A 277 5.59 -7.55 -11.36
CA VAL A 277 5.98 -7.00 -12.67
C VAL A 277 6.71 -5.67 -12.51
N SER A 278 6.19 -4.77 -11.68
CA SER A 278 6.78 -3.46 -11.40
C SER A 278 8.19 -3.60 -10.83
N ASN A 279 8.36 -4.44 -9.81
CA ASN A 279 9.67 -4.72 -9.19
C ASN A 279 10.67 -5.27 -10.21
N ILE A 280 10.26 -6.21 -11.07
CA ILE A 280 11.12 -6.71 -12.14
C ILE A 280 11.52 -5.55 -13.08
N LEU A 281 10.56 -4.77 -13.58
CA LEU A 281 10.81 -3.65 -14.49
C LEU A 281 11.71 -2.56 -13.87
N PHE A 282 11.54 -2.29 -12.58
CA PHE A 282 12.37 -1.37 -11.81
C PHE A 282 13.84 -1.80 -11.83
N PHE A 283 14.16 -3.09 -11.71
CA PHE A 283 15.53 -3.57 -11.84
C PHE A 283 16.07 -3.56 -13.28
N PHE A 284 15.20 -3.54 -14.29
CA PHE A 284 15.62 -3.36 -15.69
C PHE A 284 15.96 -1.89 -16.02
N PHE A 285 15.40 -0.93 -15.30
CA PHE A 285 15.65 0.50 -15.51
C PHE A 285 17.13 0.91 -15.50
N PRO A 286 17.90 0.71 -14.41
CA PRO A 286 19.30 1.16 -14.35
C PRO A 286 20.17 0.47 -15.41
N ILE A 287 19.79 -0.74 -15.78
CA ILE A 287 20.49 -1.53 -16.78
C ILE A 287 20.30 -0.96 -18.19
N LEU A 288 19.09 -0.58 -18.55
CA LEU A 288 18.84 0.08 -19.84
C LEU A 288 19.60 1.40 -19.93
N CYS A 289 19.68 2.17 -18.83
CA CYS A 289 20.51 3.37 -18.76
C CYS A 289 22.00 3.06 -18.97
N LEU A 290 22.52 2.00 -18.35
CA LEU A 290 23.91 1.58 -18.53
C LEU A 290 24.21 1.11 -19.96
N LEU A 291 23.30 0.33 -20.57
CA LEU A 291 23.45 -0.13 -21.96
C LEU A 291 23.41 1.04 -22.94
N LEU A 292 22.51 2.01 -22.72
CA LEU A 292 22.45 3.24 -23.50
C LEU A 292 23.74 4.06 -23.35
N GLY A 293 24.20 4.28 -22.11
CA GLY A 293 25.44 4.99 -21.83
C GLY A 293 26.68 4.32 -22.44
N TYR A 294 26.78 2.99 -22.32
CA TYR A 294 27.85 2.21 -22.95
C TYR A 294 27.83 2.36 -24.46
N ARG A 295 26.64 2.24 -25.08
CA ARG A 295 26.48 2.41 -26.54
C ARG A 295 26.91 3.80 -27.00
N MET A 296 26.54 4.85 -26.28
CA MET A 296 26.92 6.22 -26.60
C MET A 296 28.42 6.49 -26.50
N LEU A 297 29.13 5.77 -25.62
CA LEU A 297 30.57 5.94 -25.40
C LEU A 297 31.43 5.04 -26.30
N TYR A 298 30.99 3.79 -26.52
CA TYR A 298 31.82 2.73 -27.14
C TYR A 298 31.23 2.18 -28.44
N GLY A 299 30.07 2.68 -28.88
CA GLY A 299 29.40 2.26 -30.11
C GLY A 299 28.72 0.90 -29.96
N ASN A 300 29.35 -0.18 -30.42
CA ASN A 300 28.67 -1.48 -30.52
C ASN A 300 28.49 -2.18 -29.17
N LEU A 301 27.24 -2.47 -28.83
CA LEU A 301 26.88 -3.33 -27.68
C LEU A 301 27.33 -4.78 -27.92
N LYS A 302 28.05 -5.33 -26.95
CA LYS A 302 28.47 -6.74 -26.97
C LYS A 302 27.34 -7.61 -26.41
N LYS A 303 27.05 -8.74 -27.05
CA LYS A 303 25.97 -9.67 -26.63
C LYS A 303 26.14 -10.17 -25.19
N TRP A 304 27.37 -10.41 -24.74
CA TRP A 304 27.66 -10.85 -23.38
C TRP A 304 27.32 -9.78 -22.33
N LEU A 305 27.45 -8.50 -22.67
CA LEU A 305 27.11 -7.40 -21.76
C LEU A 305 25.59 -7.33 -21.56
N ILE A 306 24.82 -7.51 -22.64
CA ILE A 306 23.35 -7.58 -22.59
C ILE A 306 22.92 -8.79 -21.72
N LEU A 307 23.54 -9.95 -21.92
CA LEU A 307 23.25 -11.15 -21.14
C LEU A 307 23.59 -10.96 -19.65
N PHE A 308 24.77 -10.41 -19.35
CA PHE A 308 25.20 -10.09 -17.99
C PHE A 308 24.20 -9.16 -17.31
N CYS A 309 23.77 -8.12 -18.02
CA CYS A 309 22.76 -7.19 -17.56
C CYS A 309 21.45 -7.89 -17.21
N ILE A 310 20.88 -8.72 -18.09
CA ILE A 310 19.64 -9.47 -17.80
C ILE A 310 19.80 -10.36 -16.57
N ILE A 311 20.93 -11.08 -16.46
CA ILE A 311 21.21 -11.95 -15.31
C ILE A 311 21.35 -11.12 -14.02
N ALA A 312 22.01 -9.97 -14.08
CA ALA A 312 22.18 -9.09 -12.92
C ALA A 312 20.85 -8.54 -12.42
N SER A 313 19.94 -8.08 -13.30
CA SER A 313 18.60 -7.64 -12.89
C SER A 313 17.82 -8.75 -12.19
N LEU A 314 17.85 -9.97 -12.75
CA LEU A 314 17.17 -11.12 -12.14
C LEU A 314 17.79 -11.50 -10.80
N ALA A 315 19.13 -11.50 -10.70
CA ALA A 315 19.83 -11.79 -9.45
C ALA A 315 19.53 -10.75 -8.35
N MET A 316 19.48 -9.46 -8.70
CA MET A 316 19.11 -8.40 -7.75
C MET A 316 17.68 -8.57 -7.25
N TYR A 317 16.75 -8.88 -8.15
CA TYR A 317 15.37 -9.18 -7.80
C TYR A 317 15.28 -10.36 -6.81
N PHE A 318 15.89 -11.50 -7.13
CA PHE A 318 15.86 -12.67 -6.25
C PHE A 318 16.63 -12.50 -4.94
N SER A 319 17.57 -11.55 -4.84
CA SER A 319 18.27 -11.24 -3.58
C SER A 319 17.47 -10.34 -2.64
N SER A 320 16.39 -9.72 -3.13
CA SER A 320 15.55 -8.79 -2.38
C SER A 320 14.34 -9.45 -1.70
N TYR A 321 14.15 -10.77 -1.92
CA TYR A 321 13.12 -11.62 -1.32
C TYR A 321 13.76 -12.86 -0.68
#